data_AF-A0A6I1NRM2-F1
#
_entry.id   AF-A0A6I1NRM2-F1
#
_cell.length_a   1.000
_cell.length_b   1.000
_cell.length_c   1.000
_cell.angle_alpha   90.00
_cell.angle_beta   90.00
_cell.angle_gamma   90.00
#
_symmetry.space_group_name_H-M   'P 1'
#
loop_
_entity.id
_entity.type
_entity.pdbx_description
1 polymer ?
#
loop_
_entity_poly.entity_id
_entity_poly.type
_entity_poly.pdbx_seq_one_letter_code
_entity_poly.pdbx_strand_id
1 'polypeptide(L)'
;KVIMKASGATHPVEFSIRRATDPDQRMDVQGTVVDTGRGKVFGWIATLNETVSSATLKRFPQLEVQADADQPFVVSGYASDESIGRIYRCGPVRSTFTPERSKVYLVEFQFVGDRCEQHVYDVTQSEARIPVASVSGF
;
A
#
# COMPACT_ATOMS: atom_id res chain seq x y z
N LYS A 1 -3.15 -4.14 12.21
CA LYS A 1 -3.75 -3.67 10.94
C LYS A 1 -2.64 -3.28 9.96
N VAL A 2 -2.94 -3.26 8.66
CA VAL A 2 -1.99 -2.88 7.60
C VAL A 2 -2.57 -1.72 6.79
N ILE A 3 -1.78 -0.67 6.61
CA ILE A 3 -2.07 0.52 5.81
C ILE A 3 -1.24 0.43 4.52
N MET A 4 -1.86 0.65 3.37
CA MET A 4 -1.18 0.63 2.07
C MET A 4 -1.20 2.03 1.43
N LYS A 5 -0.05 2.49 0.97
CA LYS A 5 0.15 3.82 0.36
C LYS A 5 1.05 3.75 -0.86
N ALA A 6 0.91 4.73 -1.75
CA ALA A 6 1.85 4.99 -2.82
C ALA A 6 2.56 6.34 -2.59
N SER A 7 3.82 6.45 -3.02
CA SER A 7 4.58 7.69 -2.96
C SER A 7 5.55 7.84 -4.12
N GLY A 8 5.86 9.07 -4.53
CA GLY A 8 6.91 9.39 -5.51
C GLY A 8 6.39 9.62 -6.93
N ALA A 9 5.16 9.21 -7.25
CA ALA A 9 4.46 9.55 -8.48
C ALA A 9 2.95 9.37 -8.31
N THR A 10 2.16 10.03 -9.15
CA THR A 10 0.69 10.00 -9.11
C THR A 10 0.07 8.87 -9.94
N HIS A 11 0.87 7.89 -10.37
CA HIS A 11 0.34 6.71 -11.07
C HIS A 11 -0.50 5.86 -10.10
N PRO A 12 -1.70 5.40 -10.50
CA PRO A 12 -2.52 4.54 -9.64
C PRO A 12 -1.81 3.21 -9.34
N VAL A 13 -1.85 2.81 -8.07
CA VAL A 13 -1.30 1.53 -7.58
C VAL A 13 -2.44 0.67 -7.08
N GLU A 14 -2.69 -0.45 -7.75
CA GLU A 14 -3.58 -1.49 -7.23
C GLU A 14 -2.86 -2.31 -6.17
N PHE A 15 -3.50 -2.46 -5.02
CA PHE A 15 -3.04 -3.31 -3.94
C PHE A 15 -3.90 -4.56 -3.83
N SER A 16 -3.23 -5.68 -3.65
CA SER A 16 -3.86 -6.96 -3.31
C SER A 16 -3.12 -7.61 -2.14
N ILE A 17 -3.83 -8.44 -1.39
CA ILE A 17 -3.29 -9.11 -0.20
C ILE A 17 -3.54 -10.60 -0.24
N ARG A 18 -2.80 -11.34 0.60
CA ARG A 18 -3.13 -12.72 0.92
C ARG A 18 -2.79 -12.99 2.38
N ARG A 19 -3.75 -13.50 3.13
CA ARG A 19 -3.56 -13.99 4.50
C ARG A 19 -3.27 -15.47 4.46
N ALA A 20 -2.43 -15.96 5.37
CA ALA A 20 -2.16 -17.40 5.49
C ALA A 20 -3.43 -18.23 5.76
N THR A 21 -4.41 -17.62 6.41
CA THR A 21 -5.69 -18.21 6.81
C THR A 21 -6.77 -18.16 5.73
N ASP A 22 -6.52 -17.48 4.59
CA ASP A 22 -7.50 -17.41 3.51
C ASP A 22 -7.68 -18.79 2.84
N PRO A 23 -8.92 -19.29 2.66
CA PRO A 23 -9.16 -20.56 2.00
C PRO A 23 -8.82 -20.50 0.50
N ASP A 24 -8.98 -19.33 -0.13
CA ASP A 24 -8.49 -19.04 -1.47
C ASP A 24 -7.07 -18.47 -1.37
N GLN A 25 -6.10 -19.14 -2.00
CA GLN A 25 -4.70 -18.74 -2.00
C GLN A 25 -4.35 -17.76 -3.12
N ARG A 26 -5.34 -17.27 -3.88
CA ARG A 26 -5.16 -16.14 -4.81
C ARG A 26 -5.06 -14.83 -4.03
N MET A 27 -4.42 -13.83 -4.65
CA MET A 27 -4.36 -12.49 -4.09
C MET A 27 -5.74 -11.83 -4.16
N ASP A 28 -6.22 -11.33 -3.03
CA ASP A 28 -7.48 -10.60 -2.87
C ASP A 28 -7.28 -9.11 -3.11
N VAL A 29 -7.93 -8.54 -4.14
CA VAL A 29 -7.77 -7.14 -4.54
C VAL A 29 -8.47 -6.21 -3.54
N GLN A 30 -7.71 -5.32 -2.93
CA GLN A 30 -8.22 -4.39 -1.91
C GLN A 30 -8.63 -3.03 -2.49
N GLY A 31 -8.04 -2.64 -3.61
CA GLY A 31 -8.38 -1.41 -4.33
C GLY A 31 -7.15 -0.66 -4.85
N THR A 32 -7.36 0.59 -5.23
CA THR A 32 -6.33 1.42 -5.87
C THR A 32 -6.06 2.68 -5.05
N VAL A 33 -4.77 2.99 -4.85
CA VAL A 33 -4.32 4.23 -4.22
C VAL A 33 -3.51 5.10 -5.17
N VAL A 34 -3.45 6.39 -4.90
CA VAL A 34 -2.64 7.36 -5.65
C VAL A 34 -1.91 8.26 -4.66
N ASP A 35 -0.64 8.57 -4.93
CA ASP A 35 0.07 9.60 -4.17
C ASP A 35 -0.57 10.97 -4.42
N THR A 36 -0.99 11.66 -3.36
CA THR A 36 -1.58 13.00 -3.44
C THR A 36 -0.56 14.13 -3.28
N GLY A 37 0.74 13.80 -3.13
CA GLY A 37 1.81 14.78 -2.93
C GLY A 37 1.81 15.45 -1.55
N ARG A 38 0.89 15.07 -0.65
CA ARG A 38 0.79 15.61 0.72
C ARG A 38 1.75 14.94 1.72
N GLY A 39 2.84 14.36 1.23
CA GLY A 39 3.80 13.50 1.94
C GLY A 39 4.58 14.10 3.12
N LYS A 40 4.11 15.18 3.77
CA LYS A 40 4.73 15.74 4.98
C LYS A 40 3.78 16.01 6.15
N VAL A 41 2.48 15.79 6.01
CA VAL A 41 1.57 15.95 7.15
C VAL A 41 1.43 14.58 7.83
N PHE A 42 2.36 14.27 8.74
CA PHE A 42 2.21 13.22 9.77
C PHE A 42 1.12 13.57 10.81
N GLY A 43 0.14 14.38 10.42
CA GLY A 43 -1.05 14.67 11.19
C GLY A 43 -2.19 13.85 10.60
N TRP A 44 -2.42 12.68 11.19
CA TRP A 44 -3.71 11.99 11.30
C TRP A 44 -4.80 12.37 10.26
N ILE A 45 -5.13 11.45 9.35
CA ILE A 45 -6.39 11.40 8.56
C ILE A 45 -6.91 12.79 8.11
N ALA A 46 -6.59 13.23 6.88
CA ALA A 46 -7.26 14.38 6.30
C ALA A 46 -8.78 14.11 6.19
N THR A 47 -9.48 14.66 7.16
CA THR A 47 -10.91 14.60 7.43
C THR A 47 -11.75 15.05 6.22
N LEU A 48 -12.63 14.16 5.77
CA LEU A 48 -13.95 14.35 5.13
C LEU A 48 -14.08 15.13 3.80
N ASN A 49 -13.16 16.03 3.42
CA ASN A 49 -13.27 16.76 2.15
C ASN A 49 -12.78 15.96 0.93
N GLU A 50 -11.86 15.00 1.14
CA GLU A 50 -11.32 14.18 0.06
C GLU A 50 -12.21 12.99 -0.30
N THR A 51 -13.04 12.49 0.62
CA THR A 51 -13.96 11.37 0.37
C THR A 51 -14.97 11.69 -0.73
N VAL A 52 -15.33 12.96 -0.93
CA VAL A 52 -16.30 13.36 -1.96
C VAL A 52 -15.66 13.35 -3.36
N SER A 53 -14.42 13.85 -3.50
CA SER A 53 -13.68 13.87 -4.78
C SER A 53 -13.02 12.53 -5.12
N SER A 54 -12.61 11.77 -4.11
CA SER A 54 -12.03 10.42 -4.24
C SER A 54 -13.07 9.37 -4.60
N ALA A 55 -14.31 9.49 -4.12
CA ALA A 55 -15.41 8.60 -4.50
C ALA A 55 -15.83 8.78 -5.97
N THR A 56 -15.66 9.97 -6.55
CA THR A 56 -15.95 10.22 -7.97
C THR A 56 -14.90 9.58 -8.90
N LEU A 57 -13.65 9.42 -8.44
CA LEU A 57 -12.55 8.83 -9.21
C LEU A 57 -12.08 7.44 -8.73
N LYS A 58 -12.69 6.88 -7.67
CA LYS A 58 -12.29 5.64 -6.97
C LYS A 58 -10.79 5.56 -6.60
N ARG A 59 -10.16 6.70 -6.27
CA ARG A 59 -8.73 6.79 -5.94
C ARG A 59 -8.58 7.23 -4.49
N PHE A 60 -8.13 6.32 -3.63
CA PHE A 60 -8.00 6.60 -2.20
C PHE A 60 -6.57 7.03 -1.86
N PRO A 61 -6.36 7.93 -0.89
CA PRO A 61 -5.01 8.31 -0.45
C PRO A 61 -4.30 7.16 0.28
N GLN A 62 -5.07 6.18 0.79
CA GLN A 62 -4.58 4.96 1.42
C GLN A 62 -5.67 3.89 1.46
N LEU A 63 -5.27 2.63 1.65
CA LEU A 63 -6.15 1.52 2.01
C LEU A 63 -5.79 1.00 3.39
N GLU A 64 -6.78 0.52 4.14
CA GLU A 64 -6.56 -0.10 5.45
C GLU A 64 -7.24 -1.47 5.48
N VAL A 65 -6.49 -2.48 5.92
CA VAL A 65 -6.98 -3.86 6.04
C VAL A 65 -6.62 -4.43 7.40
N GLN A 66 -7.43 -5.38 7.85
CA GLN A 66 -7.07 -6.20 9.01
C GLN A 66 -6.13 -7.33 8.58
N ALA A 67 -5.21 -7.65 9.48
CA ALA A 67 -4.28 -8.75 9.33
C ALA A 67 -4.25 -9.54 10.64
N ASP A 68 -4.21 -10.86 10.52
CA ASP A 68 -4.08 -11.75 11.66
C ASP A 68 -2.68 -11.62 12.24
N ALA A 69 -2.61 -11.52 13.57
CA ALA A 69 -1.34 -11.51 14.27
C ALA A 69 -0.66 -12.88 14.16
N ASP A 70 0.67 -12.87 14.13
CA ASP A 70 1.53 -14.05 14.20
C ASP A 70 1.37 -15.01 13.00
N GLN A 71 0.78 -14.52 11.89
CA GLN A 71 0.58 -15.25 10.65
C GLN A 71 1.25 -14.53 9.47
N PRO A 72 1.80 -15.25 8.47
CA PRO A 72 2.32 -14.64 7.26
C PRO A 72 1.26 -13.82 6.54
N PHE A 73 1.63 -12.61 6.16
CA PHE A 73 0.81 -11.67 5.42
C PHE A 73 1.56 -11.19 4.18
N VAL A 74 0.92 -11.32 3.02
CA VAL A 74 1.51 -10.93 1.73
C VAL A 74 0.78 -9.71 1.21
N VAL A 75 1.54 -8.69 0.77
CA VAL A 75 1.01 -7.52 0.07
C VAL A 75 1.69 -7.39 -1.28
N SER A 76 0.89 -7.22 -2.33
CA SER A 76 1.36 -6.95 -3.68
C SER A 76 0.86 -5.59 -4.14
N GLY A 77 1.78 -4.74 -4.61
CA GLY A 77 1.46 -3.49 -5.30
C GLY A 77 1.76 -3.61 -6.80
N TYR A 78 0.87 -3.08 -7.63
CA TYR A 78 1.07 -3.01 -9.08
C TYR A 78 0.57 -1.68 -9.62
N ALA A 79 1.47 -0.90 -10.21
CA ALA A 79 1.13 0.36 -10.85
C ALA A 79 0.85 0.14 -12.33
N SER A 80 -0.26 0.64 -12.82
CA SER A 80 -0.57 0.67 -14.25
C SER A 80 -1.35 1.92 -14.62
N ASP A 81 -0.93 2.59 -15.69
CA ASP A 81 -1.58 3.77 -16.22
C ASP A 81 -1.58 3.74 -17.75
N GLU A 82 -2.69 4.13 -18.34
CA GLU A 82 -2.83 4.25 -19.80
C GLU A 82 -2.99 5.73 -20.14
N SER A 83 -1.93 6.31 -20.70
CA SER A 83 -1.96 7.67 -21.26
C SER A 83 -1.86 7.58 -22.79
N ILE A 84 -2.33 8.61 -23.50
CA ILE A 84 -2.43 8.67 -24.98
C ILE A 84 -1.11 8.19 -25.63
N GLY A 85 -1.10 6.92 -26.07
CA GLY A 85 0.01 6.27 -26.78
C GLY A 85 1.13 5.66 -25.92
N ARG A 86 1.07 5.70 -24.58
CA ARG A 86 2.05 5.06 -23.69
C ARG A 86 1.38 4.36 -22.52
N ILE A 87 1.66 3.06 -22.39
CA ILE A 87 1.27 2.27 -21.23
C ILE A 87 2.42 2.28 -20.22
N TYR A 88 2.16 2.82 -19.05
CA TYR A 88 3.07 2.76 -17.91
C TYR A 88 2.72 1.54 -17.04
N ARG A 89 3.74 0.78 -16.63
CA ARG A 89 3.60 -0.36 -15.71
C ARG A 89 4.78 -0.39 -14.77
N CYS A 90 4.52 -0.68 -13.50
CA CYS A 90 5.56 -0.99 -12.53
C CYS A 90 5.10 -2.04 -11.52
N GLY A 91 5.90 -3.10 -11.38
CA GLY A 91 5.57 -4.26 -10.56
C GLY A 91 5.04 -5.45 -11.37
N PRO A 92 4.41 -6.43 -10.70
CA PRO A 92 4.06 -6.43 -9.28
C PRO A 92 5.30 -6.44 -8.38
N VAL A 93 5.21 -5.77 -7.23
CA VAL A 93 6.21 -5.88 -6.16
C VAL A 93 5.53 -6.47 -4.94
N ARG A 94 6.12 -7.50 -4.34
CA ARG A 94 5.55 -8.23 -3.21
C ARG A 94 6.41 -8.07 -1.97
N SER A 95 5.74 -7.94 -0.82
CA SER A 95 6.36 -8.02 0.51
C SER A 95 5.61 -9.05 1.33
N THR A 96 6.35 -9.98 1.95
CA THR A 96 5.82 -10.91 2.93
C THR A 96 6.43 -10.63 4.30
N PHE A 97 5.58 -10.49 5.31
CA PHE A 97 5.98 -10.25 6.70
C PHE A 97 4.96 -10.85 7.67
N THR A 98 5.31 -10.92 8.95
CA THR A 98 4.43 -11.43 10.01
C THR A 98 4.00 -10.29 10.92
N PRO A 99 2.74 -9.83 10.86
CA PRO A 99 2.24 -8.79 11.74
C PRO A 99 2.18 -9.28 13.19
N GLU A 100 2.55 -8.44 14.15
CA GLU A 100 2.37 -8.71 15.57
C GLU A 100 1.06 -8.11 16.10
N ARG A 101 0.60 -8.63 17.23
CA ARG A 101 -0.62 -8.19 17.90
C ARG A 101 -0.56 -6.70 18.26
N SER A 102 -1.68 -6.00 18.03
CA SER A 102 -1.84 -4.58 18.36
C SER A 102 -0.86 -3.62 17.66
N LYS A 103 -0.17 -4.08 16.61
CA LYS A 103 0.68 -3.24 15.76
C LYS A 103 -0.05 -2.68 14.55
N VAL A 104 0.47 -1.57 14.05
CA VAL A 104 0.06 -0.93 12.79
C VAL A 104 1.24 -0.93 11.85
N TYR A 105 1.05 -1.52 10.67
CA TYR A 105 2.08 -1.57 9.63
C TYR A 105 1.72 -0.66 8.48
N LEU A 106 2.72 0.00 7.89
CA LEU A 106 2.63 0.72 6.63
C LEU A 106 3.37 -0.06 5.56
N VAL A 107 2.67 -0.44 4.49
CA VAL A 107 3.26 -0.92 3.25
C VAL A 107 3.24 0.23 2.26
N GLU A 108 4.41 0.73 1.90
CA GLU A 108 4.57 1.88 1.01
C GLU A 108 5.17 1.42 -0.32
N PHE A 109 4.41 1.57 -1.40
CA PHE A 109 4.88 1.40 -2.77
C PHE A 109 5.50 2.71 -3.23
N GLN A 110 6.79 2.68 -3.53
CA GLN A 110 7.58 3.86 -3.85
C GLN A 110 7.99 3.84 -5.31
N PHE A 111 7.68 4.91 -6.04
CA PHE A 111 8.24 5.17 -7.37
C PHE A 111 9.63 5.78 -7.21
N VAL A 112 10.66 5.11 -7.74
CA VAL A 112 12.07 5.49 -7.63
C VAL A 112 12.68 5.57 -9.03
N GLY A 113 12.60 6.75 -9.64
CA GLY A 113 12.94 6.94 -11.05
C GLY A 113 12.02 6.10 -11.94
N ASP A 114 12.59 5.27 -12.80
CA ASP A 114 11.85 4.35 -13.68
C ASP A 114 11.52 3.00 -13.02
N ARG A 115 11.88 2.82 -11.74
CA ARG A 115 11.63 1.58 -10.98
C ARG A 115 10.61 1.83 -9.88
N CYS A 116 10.11 0.75 -9.30
CA CYS A 116 9.29 0.78 -8.10
C CYS A 116 9.85 -0.19 -7.07
N GLU A 117 9.67 0.18 -5.82
CA GLU A 117 10.05 -0.59 -4.65
C GLU A 117 8.86 -0.67 -3.69
N GLN A 118 8.88 -1.63 -2.78
CA GLN A 118 7.87 -1.74 -1.74
C GLN A 118 8.55 -1.97 -0.40
N HIS A 119 8.21 -1.12 0.58
CA HIS A 119 8.80 -1.11 1.91
C HIS A 119 7.73 -1.36 2.97
N VAL A 120 8.09 -2.08 4.03
CA VAL A 120 7.22 -2.35 5.16
C VAL A 120 7.78 -1.68 6.41
N TYR A 121 6.94 -0.92 7.10
CA TYR A 121 7.29 -0.22 8.33
C TYR A 121 6.32 -0.54 9.45
N ASP A 122 6.81 -0.69 10.68
CA ASP A 122 5.99 -0.56 11.89
C ASP A 122 5.82 0.94 12.17
N VAL A 123 4.57 1.37 12.19
CA VAL A 123 4.13 2.76 12.44
C VAL A 123 3.18 2.84 13.64
N THR A 124 3.28 1.86 14.55
CA THR A 124 2.45 1.82 15.77
C THR A 124 2.66 3.06 16.64
N GLN A 125 3.90 3.57 16.66
CA GLN A 125 4.21 4.88 17.25
C GLN A 125 4.15 5.92 16.13
N SER A 126 3.26 6.90 16.25
CA SER A 126 2.86 7.81 15.16
C SER A 126 3.99 8.63 14.51
N GLU A 127 5.14 8.76 15.17
CA GLU A 127 6.29 9.53 14.70
C GLU A 127 7.45 8.66 14.19
N ALA A 128 7.33 7.33 14.27
CA ALA A 128 8.40 6.41 13.88
C ALA A 128 7.97 5.56 12.67
N ARG A 129 8.83 5.51 11.64
CA ARG A 129 8.77 4.50 10.58
C ARG A 129 9.91 3.52 10.81
N ILE A 130 9.63 2.45 11.56
CA ILE A 130 10.64 1.45 11.89
C ILE A 130 10.62 0.38 10.79
N PRO A 131 11.70 0.18 10.01
CA PRO A 131 11.72 -0.83 8.97
C PRO A 131 11.43 -2.23 9.53
N VAL A 132 10.56 -2.97 8.84
CA VAL A 132 10.23 -4.36 9.18
C VAL A 132 10.93 -5.28 8.21
N ALA A 133 11.59 -6.30 8.75
CA ALA A 133 12.16 -7.37 7.92
C ALA A 133 11.03 -8.02 7.10
N SER A 134 11.14 -7.94 5.78
CA SER A 134 10.19 -8.55 4.86
C SER A 134 10.95 -9.24 3.75
N VAL A 135 10.37 -10.32 3.22
CA VAL A 135 10.88 -10.98 2.03
C VAL A 135 10.28 -10.28 0.82
N SER A 136 11.13 -9.63 0.03
CA SER A 136 10.75 -9.03 -1.24
C SER A 136 10.68 -10.11 -2.33
N GLY A 137 9.62 -10.06 -3.15
CA GLY A 137 9.47 -10.92 -4.33
C GLY A 137 8.98 -10.12 -5.54
N PHE A 138 9.30 -10.61 -6.73
CA PHE A 138 8.80 -10.11 -8.02
C PHE A 138 7.86 -11.15 -8.63
#